data_AF-A0A0B6S524-F1
#
_entry.id   AF-A0A0B6S524-F1
#
_cell.length_a   1.000
_cell.length_b   1.000
_cell.length_c   1.000
_cell.angle_alpha   90.00
_cell.angle_beta   90.00
_cell.angle_gamma   90.00
#
_symmetry.space_group_name_H-M   'P 1'
#
loop_
_entity.id
_entity.type
_entity.pdbx_description
1 polymer ?
#
loop_
_entity_poly.entity_id
_entity_poly.type
_entity_poly.pdbx_seq_one_letter_code
_entity_poly.pdbx_strand_id
1 'polypeptide(L)'
;MKAIPKVIHIIWIGGDIPQRNRECITTFVRHNPDWKIRLWIDANQLLTGERRRQVKAQHGGSVSKEAWQAVAERLGSGGDAETIRYLASHFDQRGEALQGLRLRQVNSIMDFCRANGITLSEVQRDLKTGKNAAIYRQELVNRGANFGSASDILRIEILLQYGGIYVDTDVDCVSALGELICHQSYPRFSAVSALWANGVTEQDWNSDAWWKQRFNGQMAPKISNSIIACHAGSKGLKAYRKLIAGNFTKLRRDDEMRGAYFDSIRSSTIQMTGPTAAADSTGFNRAREAAKHDGDEFSDQRKLDLRDHWYFPMHHVRDRYFHDWL
;
A
#
# COMPACT_ATOMS: atom_id res chain seq x y z
N MET A 1 -25.08 3.09 2.56
CA MET A 1 -24.18 2.08 1.96
C MET A 1 -24.44 2.03 0.46
N LYS A 2 -23.43 1.90 -0.40
CA LYS A 2 -23.57 1.78 -1.86
C LYS A 2 -22.44 0.93 -2.45
N ALA A 3 -22.69 0.30 -3.60
CA ALA A 3 -21.67 -0.40 -4.38
C ALA A 3 -20.53 0.56 -4.79
N ILE A 4 -19.29 0.14 -4.62
CA ILE A 4 -18.11 0.89 -5.09
C ILE A 4 -17.89 0.66 -6.59
N PRO A 5 -17.14 1.55 -7.28
CA PRO A 5 -16.73 1.31 -8.66
C PRO A 5 -16.00 -0.02 -8.83
N LYS A 6 -16.34 -0.79 -9.88
CA LYS A 6 -15.66 -2.05 -10.23
C LYS A 6 -14.30 -1.83 -10.89
N VAL A 7 -13.38 -1.25 -10.12
CA VAL A 7 -11.99 -1.04 -10.51
C VAL A 7 -11.03 -1.51 -9.41
N ILE A 8 -10.03 -2.28 -9.80
CA ILE A 8 -8.94 -2.75 -8.94
C ILE A 8 -7.69 -1.98 -9.35
N HIS A 9 -7.01 -1.40 -8.37
CA HIS A 9 -5.80 -0.62 -8.52
C HIS A 9 -4.63 -1.37 -7.88
N ILE A 10 -3.58 -1.55 -8.66
CA ILE A 10 -2.33 -2.17 -8.24
C ILE A 10 -1.21 -1.16 -8.52
N ILE A 11 -0.21 -1.10 -7.65
CA ILE A 11 0.91 -0.18 -7.79
C ILE A 11 2.20 -0.99 -7.89
N TRP A 12 3.03 -0.67 -8.88
CA TRP A 12 4.39 -1.17 -8.97
C TRP A 12 5.35 -0.06 -9.39
N ILE A 13 6.31 0.26 -8.51
CA ILE A 13 7.28 1.33 -8.73
C ILE A 13 8.68 0.82 -8.38
N GLY A 14 9.72 1.38 -9.01
CA GLY A 14 11.10 1.05 -8.68
C GLY A 14 11.79 0.04 -9.61
N GLY A 15 11.12 -0.51 -10.62
CA GLY A 15 11.71 -1.45 -11.56
C GLY A 15 10.67 -2.36 -12.23
N ASP A 16 11.13 -3.49 -12.76
CA ASP A 16 10.24 -4.49 -13.35
C ASP A 16 9.49 -5.30 -12.27
N ILE A 17 8.35 -5.88 -12.64
CA ILE A 17 7.53 -6.70 -11.74
C ILE A 17 8.12 -8.13 -11.68
N PRO A 18 8.51 -8.64 -10.50
CA PRO A 18 8.92 -10.01 -10.32
C PRO A 18 7.82 -11.00 -10.69
N GLN A 19 8.22 -12.17 -11.16
CA GLN A 19 7.29 -13.21 -11.62
C GLN A 19 6.24 -13.58 -10.57
N ARG A 20 6.64 -13.71 -9.29
CA ARG A 20 5.71 -14.00 -8.19
C ARG A 20 4.61 -12.94 -8.03
N ASN A 21 4.95 -11.66 -8.16
CA ASN A 21 3.99 -10.57 -8.06
C ASN A 21 3.07 -10.55 -9.29
N ARG A 22 3.58 -10.90 -10.48
CA ARG A 22 2.73 -11.09 -11.67
C ARG A 22 1.71 -12.20 -11.46
N GLU A 23 2.15 -13.35 -10.96
CA GLU A 23 1.26 -14.48 -10.64
C GLU A 23 0.14 -14.05 -9.67
N CYS A 24 0.51 -13.33 -8.62
CA CYS A 24 -0.45 -12.75 -7.69
C CYS A 24 -1.47 -11.83 -8.39
N ILE A 25 -1.00 -10.86 -9.20
CA ILE A 25 -1.87 -9.96 -9.97
C ILE A 25 -2.82 -10.72 -10.90
N THR A 26 -2.34 -11.79 -11.56
CA THR A 26 -3.19 -12.58 -12.47
C THR A 26 -4.33 -13.30 -11.77
N THR A 27 -4.24 -13.54 -10.45
CA THR A 27 -5.37 -14.12 -9.70
C THR A 27 -6.57 -13.17 -9.70
N PHE A 28 -6.35 -11.86 -9.53
CA PHE A 28 -7.43 -10.87 -9.62
C PHE A 28 -8.03 -10.80 -11.03
N VAL A 29 -7.20 -10.88 -12.07
CA VAL A 29 -7.65 -10.94 -13.48
C VAL A 29 -8.56 -12.13 -13.70
N ARG A 30 -8.14 -13.32 -13.24
CA ARG A 30 -8.87 -14.58 -13.43
C ARG A 30 -10.22 -14.57 -12.71
N HIS A 31 -10.27 -14.11 -11.47
CA HIS A 31 -11.46 -14.19 -10.64
C HIS A 31 -12.46 -13.04 -10.87
N ASN A 32 -12.06 -11.95 -11.52
CA ASN A 32 -12.87 -10.74 -11.65
C ASN A 32 -12.93 -10.20 -13.09
N PRO A 33 -13.44 -10.98 -14.05
CA PRO A 33 -13.48 -10.58 -15.47
C PRO A 33 -14.34 -9.34 -15.74
N ASP A 34 -15.27 -9.02 -14.84
CA ASP A 34 -16.15 -7.84 -14.90
C ASP A 34 -15.55 -6.60 -14.19
N TRP A 35 -14.40 -6.74 -13.53
CA TRP A 35 -13.69 -5.63 -12.91
C TRP A 35 -12.60 -5.09 -13.82
N LYS A 36 -12.48 -3.76 -13.91
CA LYS A 36 -11.34 -3.12 -14.59
C LYS A 36 -10.12 -3.18 -13.70
N ILE A 37 -9.02 -3.74 -14.19
CA ILE A 37 -7.75 -3.76 -13.44
C ILE A 37 -6.82 -2.70 -13.99
N ARG A 38 -6.29 -1.84 -13.11
CA ARG A 38 -5.28 -0.83 -13.43
C ARG A 38 -3.99 -1.10 -12.69
N LEU A 39 -2.89 -1.20 -13.43
CA LEU A 39 -1.55 -1.19 -12.89
C LEU A 39 -0.96 0.22 -13.02
N TRP A 40 -0.53 0.78 -11.90
CA TRP A 40 0.11 2.08 -11.81
C TRP A 40 1.62 1.93 -11.72
N ILE A 41 2.33 2.60 -12.62
CA ILE A 41 3.80 2.74 -12.59
C ILE A 41 4.21 4.21 -12.52
N ASP A 42 5.41 4.47 -12.03
CA ASP A 42 6.09 5.75 -12.24
C ASP A 42 7.25 5.52 -13.21
N ALA A 43 7.07 5.99 -14.45
CA ALA A 43 8.04 5.77 -15.53
C ALA A 43 9.32 6.59 -15.33
N ASN A 44 9.34 7.52 -14.38
CA ASN A 44 10.52 8.28 -13.98
C ASN A 44 11.25 7.64 -12.78
N GLN A 45 10.84 6.46 -12.31
CA GLN A 45 11.41 5.82 -11.11
C GLN A 45 11.78 4.35 -11.35
N LEU A 46 11.98 3.92 -12.60
CA LEU A 46 12.24 2.52 -12.94
C LEU A 46 13.64 2.05 -12.53
N LEU A 47 14.60 2.96 -12.40
CA LEU A 47 15.96 2.65 -11.98
C LEU A 47 16.17 2.80 -10.47
N THR A 48 15.14 3.23 -9.73
CA THR A 48 15.22 3.44 -8.28
C THR A 48 15.54 2.14 -7.51
N GLY A 49 15.04 0.99 -7.99
CA GLY A 49 15.37 -0.33 -7.42
C GLY A 49 16.80 -0.78 -7.74
N GLU A 50 17.29 -0.52 -8.95
CA GLU A 50 18.69 -0.79 -9.33
C GLU A 50 19.64 0.04 -8.46
N ARG A 51 19.35 1.34 -8.28
CA ARG A 51 20.08 2.20 -7.36
C ARG A 51 20.12 1.64 -5.95
N ARG A 52 18.96 1.27 -5.41
CA ARG A 52 18.85 0.69 -4.07
C ARG A 52 19.70 -0.57 -3.94
N ARG A 53 19.69 -1.43 -4.95
CA ARG A 53 20.46 -2.68 -5.00
C ARG A 53 21.97 -2.41 -4.96
N GLN A 54 22.46 -1.48 -5.78
CA GLN A 54 23.88 -1.14 -5.86
C GLN A 54 24.40 -0.53 -4.55
N VAL A 55 23.67 0.44 -3.98
CA VAL A 55 24.02 1.04 -2.69
C VAL A 55 24.02 -0.02 -1.59
N LYS A 56 23.01 -0.89 -1.53
CA LYS A 56 23.01 -1.99 -0.56
C LYS A 56 24.20 -2.93 -0.73
N ALA A 57 24.55 -3.29 -1.96
CA ALA A 57 25.69 -4.16 -2.23
C ALA A 57 27.01 -3.55 -1.74
N GLN A 58 27.21 -2.24 -1.96
CA GLN A 58 28.39 -1.51 -1.46
C GLN A 58 28.54 -1.56 0.06
N HIS A 59 27.43 -1.56 0.79
CA HIS A 59 27.41 -1.55 2.26
C HIS A 59 27.18 -2.94 2.89
N GLY A 60 27.35 -4.04 2.15
CA GLY A 60 27.17 -5.38 2.69
C GLY A 60 25.72 -5.73 3.07
N GLY A 61 24.74 -5.08 2.45
CA GLY A 61 23.30 -5.34 2.59
C GLY A 61 22.54 -4.40 3.53
N SER A 62 23.21 -3.83 4.52
CA SER A 62 22.64 -2.86 5.46
C SER A 62 23.29 -1.48 5.25
N VAL A 63 22.47 -0.46 5.03
CA VAL A 63 22.94 0.89 4.68
C VAL A 63 22.54 1.83 5.82
N SER A 64 23.50 2.58 6.36
CA SER A 64 23.23 3.55 7.44
C SER A 64 22.37 4.72 6.97
N LYS A 65 21.79 5.43 7.92
CA LYS A 65 21.02 6.65 7.67
C LYS A 65 21.85 7.71 6.95
N GLU A 66 23.08 7.92 7.40
CA GLU A 66 24.03 8.91 6.88
C GLU A 66 24.42 8.56 5.44
N ALA A 67 24.62 7.27 5.15
CA ALA A 67 24.88 6.80 3.81
C ALA A 67 23.67 7.08 2.88
N TRP A 68 22.44 6.80 3.32
CA TRP A 68 21.25 7.14 2.55
C TRP A 68 21.07 8.65 2.34
N GLN A 69 21.41 9.46 3.34
CA GLN A 69 21.38 10.92 3.23
C GLN A 69 22.40 11.41 2.20
N ALA A 70 23.63 10.89 2.20
CA ALA A 70 24.65 11.23 1.22
C ALA A 70 24.23 10.85 -0.22
N VAL A 71 23.53 9.72 -0.40
CA VAL A 71 22.93 9.36 -1.70
C VAL A 71 21.85 10.38 -2.08
N ALA A 72 20.97 10.74 -1.15
CA ALA A 72 19.87 11.67 -1.40
C ALA A 72 20.35 13.08 -1.79
N GLU A 73 21.37 13.61 -1.12
CA GLU A 73 21.98 14.90 -1.44
C GLU A 73 22.48 14.97 -2.89
N ARG A 74 23.04 13.86 -3.40
CA ARG A 74 23.53 13.77 -4.78
C ARG A 74 22.42 13.63 -5.81
N LEU A 75 21.31 13.00 -5.45
CA LEU A 75 20.16 12.80 -6.34
C LEU A 75 19.28 14.06 -6.47
N GLY A 76 19.36 14.99 -5.52
CA GLY A 76 18.51 16.18 -5.49
C GLY A 76 17.01 15.82 -5.54
N SER A 77 16.34 16.18 -6.63
CA SER A 77 14.90 15.89 -6.80
C SER A 77 14.58 14.43 -7.18
N GLY A 78 15.60 13.62 -7.49
CA GLY A 78 15.50 12.21 -7.84
C GLY A 78 15.06 11.93 -9.28
N GLY A 79 14.59 10.70 -9.50
CA GLY A 79 14.15 10.20 -10.80
C GLY A 79 15.25 9.48 -11.58
N ASP A 80 14.87 8.92 -12.73
CA ASP A 80 15.75 8.04 -13.52
C ASP A 80 16.94 8.79 -14.11
N ALA A 81 16.78 10.05 -14.51
CA ALA A 81 17.89 10.86 -15.04
C ALA A 81 19.00 11.09 -13.99
N GLU A 82 18.61 11.47 -12.76
CA GLU A 82 19.54 11.63 -11.64
C GLU A 82 20.12 10.30 -11.20
N THR A 83 19.31 9.24 -11.22
CA THR A 83 19.74 7.89 -10.90
C THR A 83 20.80 7.39 -11.88
N ILE A 84 20.65 7.67 -13.18
CA ILE A 84 21.65 7.35 -14.21
C ILE A 84 22.96 8.08 -13.92
N ARG A 85 22.91 9.40 -13.67
CA ARG A 85 24.11 10.18 -13.32
C ARG A 85 24.82 9.65 -12.09
N TYR A 86 24.06 9.33 -11.04
CA TYR A 86 24.58 8.80 -9.79
C TYR A 86 25.25 7.43 -10.01
N LEU A 87 24.57 6.50 -10.68
CA LEU A 87 25.11 5.16 -10.95
C LEU A 87 26.33 5.18 -11.87
N ALA A 88 26.36 6.05 -12.87
CA ALA A 88 27.51 6.21 -13.74
C ALA A 88 28.74 6.74 -13.00
N SER A 89 28.56 7.74 -12.14
CA SER A 89 29.66 8.37 -11.40
C SER A 89 30.18 7.55 -10.21
N HIS A 90 29.33 6.75 -9.56
CA HIS A 90 29.68 6.06 -8.30
C HIS A 90 29.89 4.56 -8.45
N PHE A 91 29.35 3.96 -9.51
CA PHE A 91 29.39 2.51 -9.74
C PHE A 91 29.91 2.14 -11.13
N ASP A 92 30.47 3.10 -11.88
CA ASP A 92 31.00 2.93 -13.24
C ASP A 92 30.00 2.26 -14.21
N GLN A 93 28.70 2.48 -13.99
CA GLN A 93 27.66 1.94 -14.86
C GLN A 93 27.46 2.83 -16.09
N ARG A 94 27.65 2.27 -17.28
CA ARG A 94 27.44 2.99 -18.53
C ARG A 94 25.99 3.47 -18.65
N GLY A 95 25.80 4.77 -18.92
CA GLY A 95 24.47 5.37 -19.04
C GLY A 95 23.59 4.72 -20.11
N GLU A 96 24.16 4.31 -21.23
CA GLU A 96 23.45 3.57 -22.29
C GLU A 96 22.90 2.22 -21.80
N ALA A 97 23.67 1.50 -20.97
CA ALA A 97 23.22 0.24 -20.40
C ALA A 97 22.03 0.43 -19.45
N LEU A 98 22.03 1.53 -18.67
CA LEU A 98 20.92 1.90 -17.79
C LEU A 98 19.67 2.36 -18.55
N GLN A 99 19.84 3.11 -19.63
CA GLN A 99 18.73 3.45 -20.53
C GLN A 99 18.13 2.19 -21.17
N GLY A 100 18.98 1.26 -21.62
CA GLY A 100 18.55 -0.04 -22.13
C GLY A 100 17.82 -0.88 -21.08
N LEU A 101 18.30 -0.88 -19.82
CA LEU A 101 17.61 -1.53 -18.71
C LEU A 101 16.21 -0.94 -18.52
N ARG A 102 16.11 0.38 -18.41
CA ARG A 102 14.83 1.09 -18.26
C ARG A 102 13.85 0.73 -19.37
N LEU A 103 14.30 0.71 -20.63
CA LEU A 103 13.46 0.34 -21.78
C LEU A 103 12.95 -1.10 -21.67
N ARG A 104 13.82 -2.05 -21.30
CA ARG A 104 13.41 -3.46 -21.09
C ARG A 104 12.37 -3.58 -19.98
N GLN A 105 12.53 -2.87 -18.88
CA GLN A 105 11.57 -2.89 -17.76
C GLN A 105 10.20 -2.34 -18.19
N VAL A 106 10.15 -1.21 -18.90
CA VAL A 106 8.88 -0.67 -19.43
C VAL A 106 8.20 -1.66 -20.35
N ASN A 107 8.94 -2.21 -21.32
CA ASN A 107 8.38 -3.15 -22.30
C ASN A 107 7.85 -4.42 -21.61
N SER A 108 8.61 -4.97 -20.66
CA SER A 108 8.19 -6.13 -19.85
C SER A 108 6.87 -5.88 -19.11
N ILE A 109 6.72 -4.71 -18.49
CA ILE A 109 5.46 -4.32 -17.83
C ILE A 109 4.33 -4.14 -18.83
N MET A 110 4.58 -3.44 -19.93
CA MET A 110 3.58 -3.19 -20.98
C MET A 110 3.05 -4.49 -21.60
N ASP A 111 3.94 -5.43 -21.90
CA ASP A 111 3.59 -6.71 -22.51
C ASP A 111 2.79 -7.58 -21.53
N PHE A 112 3.19 -7.61 -20.25
CA PHE A 112 2.39 -8.25 -19.21
C PHE A 112 1.00 -7.65 -19.08
N CYS A 113 0.88 -6.33 -19.09
CA CYS A 113 -0.42 -5.67 -19.03
C CYS A 113 -1.30 -6.03 -20.22
N ARG A 114 -0.75 -5.96 -21.44
CA ARG A 114 -1.46 -6.32 -22.69
C ARG A 114 -1.93 -7.77 -22.67
N ALA A 115 -1.04 -8.70 -22.30
CA ALA A 115 -1.35 -10.13 -22.27
C ALA A 115 -2.46 -10.50 -21.27
N ASN A 116 -2.69 -9.67 -20.25
CA ASN A 116 -3.65 -9.94 -19.16
C ASN A 116 -4.83 -8.96 -19.14
N GLY A 117 -5.03 -8.14 -20.19
CA GLY A 117 -6.13 -7.17 -20.23
C GLY A 117 -6.05 -6.09 -19.15
N ILE A 118 -4.87 -5.82 -18.59
CA ILE A 118 -4.65 -4.84 -17.54
C ILE A 118 -4.42 -3.47 -18.16
N THR A 119 -5.12 -2.46 -17.66
CA THR A 119 -4.88 -1.07 -18.06
C THR A 119 -3.61 -0.55 -17.38
N LEU A 120 -2.59 -0.23 -18.17
CA LEU A 120 -1.39 0.44 -17.65
C LEU A 120 -1.67 1.94 -17.45
N SER A 121 -1.32 2.49 -16.29
CA SER A 121 -1.48 3.91 -15.92
C SER A 121 -0.18 4.47 -15.37
N GLU A 122 0.08 5.74 -15.63
CA GLU A 122 1.32 6.42 -15.28
C GLU A 122 1.05 7.48 -14.20
N VAL A 123 1.80 7.43 -13.10
CA VAL A 123 1.58 8.26 -11.92
C VAL A 123 1.68 9.76 -12.20
N GLN A 124 2.72 10.22 -12.89
CA GLN A 124 2.95 11.64 -13.15
C GLN A 124 1.92 12.23 -14.13
N ARG A 125 1.39 11.44 -15.05
CA ARG A 125 0.42 11.86 -16.07
C ARG A 125 -1.03 11.71 -15.62
N ASP A 126 -1.38 10.57 -15.02
CA ASP A 126 -2.77 10.16 -14.82
C ASP A 126 -3.28 10.40 -13.39
N LEU A 127 -2.41 10.78 -12.45
CA LEU A 127 -2.74 10.97 -11.03
C LEU A 127 -2.50 12.41 -10.54
N LYS A 128 -3.51 12.99 -9.87
CA LYS A 128 -3.41 14.33 -9.28
C LYS A 128 -2.90 14.24 -7.83
N THR A 129 -1.58 14.13 -7.67
CA THR A 129 -0.93 13.92 -6.36
C THR A 129 -0.86 15.16 -5.46
N GLY A 130 -0.96 16.37 -6.03
CA GLY A 130 -1.01 17.62 -5.28
C GLY A 130 0.17 17.81 -4.29
N LYS A 131 -0.11 18.25 -3.06
CA LYS A 131 0.92 18.51 -2.03
C LYS A 131 1.68 17.26 -1.58
N ASN A 132 1.09 16.07 -1.75
CA ASN A 132 1.71 14.81 -1.36
C ASN A 132 2.75 14.30 -2.37
N ALA A 133 2.82 14.90 -3.56
CA ALA A 133 3.88 14.61 -4.54
C ALA A 133 5.29 14.82 -3.95
N ALA A 134 5.46 15.83 -3.10
CA ALA A 134 6.73 16.10 -2.44
C ALA A 134 7.10 14.99 -1.42
N ILE A 135 6.11 14.52 -0.66
CA ILE A 135 6.29 13.43 0.31
C ILE A 135 6.63 12.13 -0.42
N TYR A 136 5.90 11.83 -1.50
CA TYR A 136 6.16 10.67 -2.36
C TYR A 136 7.62 10.66 -2.88
N ARG A 137 8.10 11.79 -3.44
CA ARG A 137 9.49 11.91 -3.90
C ARG A 137 10.48 11.78 -2.75
N GLN A 138 10.20 12.39 -1.61
CA GLN A 138 11.03 12.30 -0.41
C GLN A 138 11.22 10.84 0.03
N GLU A 139 10.16 10.01 0.00
CA GLU A 139 10.24 8.59 0.36
C GLU A 139 11.05 7.76 -0.66
N LEU A 140 11.03 8.14 -1.94
CA LEU A 140 11.82 7.45 -2.96
C LEU A 140 13.29 7.84 -2.94
N VAL A 141 13.62 9.07 -2.57
CA VAL A 141 15.00 9.60 -2.63
C VAL A 141 15.66 9.55 -1.25
N ASN A 142 15.09 10.25 -0.27
CA ASN A 142 15.72 10.51 1.03
C ASN A 142 15.67 9.31 1.99
N ARG A 143 14.94 8.27 1.60
CA ARG A 143 14.61 7.11 2.45
C ARG A 143 15.07 5.79 1.83
N GLY A 144 16.07 5.85 0.95
CA GLY A 144 16.65 4.66 0.36
C GLY A 144 15.68 3.83 -0.46
N ALA A 145 14.80 4.51 -1.20
CA ALA A 145 13.69 3.92 -1.93
C ALA A 145 12.71 3.15 -1.02
N ASN A 146 12.06 3.88 -0.11
CA ASN A 146 10.99 3.33 0.73
C ASN A 146 9.70 3.15 -0.08
N PHE A 147 9.67 2.10 -0.88
CA PHE A 147 8.54 1.78 -1.77
C PHE A 147 7.22 1.56 -1.01
N GLY A 148 7.27 1.08 0.24
CA GLY A 148 6.07 0.89 1.07
C GLY A 148 5.37 2.23 1.34
N SER A 149 6.09 3.20 1.88
CA SER A 149 5.56 4.54 2.17
C SER A 149 5.16 5.30 0.90
N ALA A 150 5.95 5.18 -0.18
CA ALA A 150 5.59 5.73 -1.47
C ALA A 150 4.28 5.12 -2.03
N SER A 151 4.09 3.79 -1.91
CA SER A 151 2.85 3.11 -2.30
C SER A 151 1.66 3.50 -1.41
N ASP A 152 1.87 3.69 -0.10
CA ASP A 152 0.84 4.20 0.83
C ASP A 152 0.30 5.57 0.39
N ILE A 153 1.16 6.46 -0.06
CA ILE A 153 0.75 7.78 -0.55
C ILE A 153 -0.05 7.63 -1.85
N LEU A 154 0.46 6.84 -2.80
CA LEU A 154 -0.18 6.67 -4.11
C LEU A 154 -1.55 5.98 -3.99
N ARG A 155 -1.70 4.92 -3.17
CA ARG A 155 -2.98 4.20 -3.03
C ARG A 155 -4.09 5.11 -2.53
N ILE A 156 -3.77 6.07 -1.66
CA ILE A 156 -4.71 7.07 -1.16
C ILE A 156 -5.14 8.03 -2.27
N GLU A 157 -4.19 8.63 -3.01
CA GLU A 157 -4.56 9.57 -4.07
C GLU A 157 -5.34 8.88 -5.20
N ILE A 158 -4.96 7.64 -5.56
CA ILE A 158 -5.65 6.83 -6.57
C ILE A 158 -7.09 6.59 -6.15
N LEU A 159 -7.31 6.07 -4.94
CA LEU A 159 -8.65 5.77 -4.45
C LEU A 159 -9.50 7.03 -4.21
N LEU A 160 -8.88 8.15 -3.85
CA LEU A 160 -9.60 9.44 -3.79
C LEU A 160 -10.10 9.89 -5.16
N GLN A 161 -9.32 9.65 -6.21
CA GLN A 161 -9.65 10.06 -7.57
C GLN A 161 -10.62 9.10 -8.27
N TYR A 162 -10.44 7.79 -8.08
CA TYR A 162 -11.14 6.76 -8.86
C TYR A 162 -12.12 5.90 -8.05
N GLY A 163 -11.95 5.81 -6.72
CA GLY A 163 -12.66 4.82 -5.90
C GLY A 163 -12.27 3.38 -6.27
N GLY A 164 -13.07 2.41 -5.85
CA GLY A 164 -12.83 0.99 -6.10
C GLY A 164 -11.95 0.37 -5.02
N ILE A 165 -11.05 -0.52 -5.43
CA ILE A 165 -10.22 -1.31 -4.53
C ILE A 165 -8.75 -1.07 -4.86
N TYR A 166 -7.92 -0.87 -3.84
CA TYR A 166 -6.48 -1.04 -3.93
C TYR A 166 -6.09 -2.40 -3.34
N VAL A 167 -5.13 -3.10 -3.97
CA VAL A 167 -4.55 -4.35 -3.46
C VAL A 167 -3.02 -4.35 -3.61
N ASP A 168 -2.32 -4.80 -2.57
CA ASP A 168 -0.88 -5.10 -2.64
C ASP A 168 -0.61 -6.30 -3.56
N THR A 169 0.60 -6.35 -4.13
CA THR A 169 1.00 -7.38 -5.12
C THR A 169 1.47 -8.70 -4.52
N ASP A 170 1.19 -8.92 -3.24
CA ASP A 170 1.51 -10.12 -2.48
C ASP A 170 0.27 -10.76 -1.82
N VAL A 171 -0.92 -10.30 -2.23
CA VAL A 171 -2.23 -10.80 -1.81
C VAL A 171 -2.90 -11.56 -2.95
N ASP A 172 -3.08 -12.87 -2.83
CA ASP A 172 -3.82 -13.64 -3.83
C ASP A 172 -5.32 -13.37 -3.73
N CYS A 173 -6.00 -13.25 -4.86
CA CYS A 173 -7.45 -13.38 -4.96
C CYS A 173 -7.81 -14.86 -5.12
N VAL A 174 -8.73 -15.36 -4.29
CA VAL A 174 -9.11 -16.78 -4.27
C VAL A 174 -10.55 -17.03 -4.73
N SER A 175 -11.35 -15.96 -4.85
CA SER A 175 -12.73 -16.02 -5.36
C SER A 175 -13.15 -14.69 -5.97
N ALA A 176 -14.25 -14.70 -6.74
CA ALA A 176 -14.80 -13.48 -7.33
C ALA A 176 -15.26 -12.50 -6.25
N LEU A 177 -14.93 -11.22 -6.41
CA LEU A 177 -15.26 -10.15 -5.46
C LEU A 177 -16.74 -9.74 -5.49
N GLY A 178 -17.45 -10.08 -6.58
CA GLY A 178 -18.86 -9.73 -6.76
C GLY A 178 -19.10 -8.22 -6.72
N GLU A 179 -20.18 -7.81 -6.04
CA GLU A 179 -20.47 -6.41 -5.75
C GLU A 179 -20.05 -6.08 -4.32
N LEU A 180 -19.09 -5.15 -4.15
CA LEU A 180 -18.68 -4.70 -2.84
C LEU A 180 -19.43 -3.45 -2.41
N ILE A 181 -20.24 -3.61 -1.37
CA ILE A 181 -20.96 -2.51 -0.73
C ILE A 181 -20.06 -1.84 0.29
N CYS A 182 -19.87 -0.52 0.20
CA CYS A 182 -19.11 0.26 1.18
C CYS A 182 -19.90 1.47 1.66
N HIS A 183 -19.51 1.98 2.83
CA HIS A 183 -19.96 3.28 3.27
C HIS A 183 -19.34 4.38 2.39
N GLN A 184 -20.10 5.42 2.04
CA GLN A 184 -19.58 6.48 1.17
C GLN A 184 -18.48 7.32 1.83
N SER A 185 -18.48 7.37 3.17
CA SER A 185 -17.49 8.13 3.94
C SER A 185 -16.37 7.30 4.55
N TYR A 186 -16.55 5.99 4.75
CA TYR A 186 -15.60 5.16 5.51
C TYR A 186 -15.10 4.01 4.62
N PRO A 187 -13.78 3.93 4.35
CA PRO A 187 -13.21 2.81 3.62
C PRO A 187 -13.33 1.50 4.40
N ARG A 188 -13.39 0.39 3.67
CA ARG A 188 -13.11 -0.94 4.20
C ARG A 188 -11.64 -1.27 4.04
N PHE A 189 -11.04 -1.88 5.04
CA PHE A 189 -9.63 -2.27 5.09
C PHE A 189 -9.48 -3.77 5.26
N SER A 190 -8.41 -4.37 4.73
CA SER A 190 -8.04 -5.73 5.13
C SER A 190 -7.86 -5.83 6.65
N ALA A 191 -8.27 -6.95 7.23
CA ALA A 191 -8.13 -7.23 8.66
C ALA A 191 -6.94 -8.19 8.92
N VAL A 192 -6.25 -8.01 10.04
CA VAL A 192 -5.07 -8.79 10.42
C VAL A 192 -5.43 -9.77 11.54
N SER A 193 -5.37 -11.08 11.26
CA SER A 193 -5.55 -12.14 12.26
C SER A 193 -4.85 -13.43 11.83
N ALA A 194 -4.28 -14.16 12.79
CA ALA A 194 -3.70 -15.48 12.55
C ALA A 194 -4.75 -16.49 12.05
N LEU A 195 -6.03 -16.28 12.36
CA LEU A 195 -7.14 -17.17 12.00
C LEU A 195 -7.31 -17.33 10.49
N TRP A 196 -6.92 -16.34 9.70
CA TRP A 196 -7.03 -16.37 8.23
C TRP A 196 -5.67 -16.26 7.55
N ALA A 197 -4.57 -16.60 8.25
CA ALA A 197 -3.24 -16.67 7.65
C ALA A 197 -3.19 -17.66 6.46
N ASN A 198 -4.01 -18.71 6.50
CA ASN A 198 -4.16 -19.69 5.42
C ASN A 198 -5.42 -19.46 4.57
N GLY A 199 -6.07 -18.30 4.72
CA GLY A 199 -7.41 -18.01 4.21
C GLY A 199 -8.51 -18.34 5.22
N VAL A 200 -9.70 -17.80 4.99
CA VAL A 200 -10.92 -18.06 5.75
C VAL A 200 -12.04 -18.39 4.77
N THR A 201 -12.90 -19.34 5.12
CA THR A 201 -14.02 -19.70 4.24
C THR A 201 -15.10 -18.62 4.27
N GLU A 202 -15.90 -18.53 3.21
CA GLU A 202 -17.05 -17.63 3.18
C GLU A 202 -18.06 -17.97 4.29
N GLN A 203 -18.26 -19.26 4.57
CA GLN A 203 -19.14 -19.73 5.63
C GLN A 203 -18.66 -19.26 7.02
N ASP A 204 -17.38 -19.43 7.32
CA ASP A 204 -16.80 -18.98 8.59
C ASP A 204 -16.84 -17.45 8.71
N TRP A 205 -16.50 -16.75 7.62
CA TRP A 205 -16.53 -15.29 7.59
C TRP A 205 -17.94 -14.77 7.88
N ASN A 206 -18.98 -15.35 7.28
CA ASN A 206 -20.36 -14.89 7.43
C ASN A 206 -21.07 -15.43 8.70
N SER A 207 -20.43 -16.31 9.48
CA SER A 207 -21.04 -16.91 10.67
C SER A 207 -20.84 -16.05 11.92
N ASP A 208 -21.92 -15.46 12.42
CA ASP A 208 -21.91 -14.71 13.68
C ASP A 208 -21.42 -15.56 14.84
N ALA A 209 -21.89 -16.81 14.93
CA ALA A 209 -21.47 -17.75 15.97
C ALA A 209 -19.96 -18.02 15.92
N TRP A 210 -19.40 -18.15 14.72
CA TRP A 210 -17.96 -18.34 14.53
C TRP A 210 -17.17 -17.12 15.01
N TRP A 211 -17.59 -15.91 14.65
CA TRP A 211 -16.94 -14.68 15.11
C TRP A 211 -16.98 -14.53 16.63
N LYS A 212 -18.14 -14.77 17.25
CA LYS A 212 -18.30 -14.73 18.71
C LYS A 212 -17.39 -15.75 19.39
N GLN A 213 -17.34 -16.98 18.88
CA GLN A 213 -16.50 -18.04 19.43
C GLN A 213 -15.00 -17.72 19.31
N ARG A 214 -14.56 -17.25 18.14
CA ARG A 214 -13.13 -17.06 17.84
C ARG A 214 -12.53 -15.79 18.43
N PHE A 215 -13.33 -14.75 18.61
CA PHE A 215 -12.91 -13.48 19.20
C PHE A 215 -13.52 -13.25 20.59
N ASN A 216 -13.98 -14.30 21.27
CA ASN A 216 -14.56 -14.19 22.61
C ASN A 216 -13.55 -13.55 23.58
N GLY A 217 -13.97 -12.50 24.30
CA GLY A 217 -13.11 -11.77 25.24
C GLY A 217 -11.89 -11.08 24.61
N GLN A 218 -11.85 -10.93 23.29
CA GLN A 218 -10.75 -10.29 22.56
C GLN A 218 -11.21 -9.02 21.85
N MET A 219 -10.32 -8.04 21.77
CA MET A 219 -10.53 -6.88 20.91
C MET A 219 -10.64 -7.31 19.45
N ALA A 220 -11.47 -6.60 18.68
CA ALA A 220 -11.59 -6.84 17.26
C ALA A 220 -10.22 -6.69 16.54
N PRO A 221 -9.98 -7.48 15.47
CA PRO A 221 -8.76 -7.43 14.68
C PRO A 221 -8.29 -6.03 14.30
N LYS A 222 -6.98 -5.82 14.23
CA LYS A 222 -6.42 -4.59 13.65
C LYS A 222 -6.60 -4.59 12.14
N ILE A 223 -6.52 -3.41 11.52
CA ILE A 223 -6.50 -3.29 10.07
C ILE A 223 -5.08 -3.29 9.51
N SER A 224 -4.96 -3.71 8.26
CA SER A 224 -3.86 -3.41 7.35
C SER A 224 -4.38 -2.57 6.20
N ASN A 225 -3.51 -1.79 5.57
CA ASN A 225 -3.81 -1.04 4.36
C ASN A 225 -3.41 -1.80 3.07
N SER A 226 -3.08 -3.08 3.15
CA SER A 226 -2.76 -3.94 2.00
C SER A 226 -3.96 -4.14 1.07
N ILE A 227 -5.17 -4.05 1.60
CA ILE A 227 -6.39 -3.83 0.81
C ILE A 227 -7.15 -2.63 1.36
N ILE A 228 -7.61 -1.75 0.47
CA ILE A 228 -8.53 -0.67 0.80
C ILE A 228 -9.64 -0.63 -0.25
N ALA A 229 -10.90 -0.70 0.17
CA ALA A 229 -12.06 -0.58 -0.69
C ALA A 229 -12.89 0.66 -0.31
N CYS A 230 -13.14 1.57 -1.26
CA CYS A 230 -13.92 2.78 -0.96
C CYS A 230 -14.54 3.45 -2.20
N HIS A 231 -15.42 4.41 -1.92
CA HIS A 231 -15.90 5.37 -2.91
C HIS A 231 -14.84 6.43 -3.21
N ALA A 232 -14.86 6.96 -4.44
CA ALA A 232 -14.07 8.14 -4.79
C ALA A 232 -14.45 9.32 -3.86
N GLY A 233 -13.45 10.11 -3.46
CA GLY A 233 -13.66 11.26 -2.59
C GLY A 233 -14.09 10.94 -1.15
N SER A 234 -13.96 9.68 -0.69
CA SER A 234 -14.27 9.22 0.67
C SER A 234 -13.72 10.15 1.76
N LYS A 235 -14.56 10.51 2.74
CA LYS A 235 -14.18 11.43 3.83
C LYS A 235 -13.09 10.84 4.72
N GLY A 236 -13.17 9.54 5.04
CA GLY A 236 -12.17 8.83 5.83
C GLY A 236 -10.83 8.80 5.12
N LEU A 237 -10.82 8.61 3.79
CA LEU A 237 -9.60 8.63 3.00
C LEU A 237 -9.00 10.06 2.88
N LYS A 238 -9.85 11.10 2.82
CA LYS A 238 -9.40 12.50 2.93
C LYS A 238 -8.77 12.81 4.30
N ALA A 239 -9.35 12.27 5.37
CA ALA A 239 -8.80 12.41 6.72
C ALA A 239 -7.44 11.70 6.85
N TYR A 240 -7.32 10.50 6.27
CA TYR A 240 -6.07 9.75 6.20
C TYR A 240 -4.98 10.52 5.44
N ARG A 241 -5.31 11.02 4.24
CA ARG A 241 -4.42 11.92 3.49
C ARG A 241 -3.96 13.13 4.32
N LYS A 242 -4.88 13.74 5.07
CA LYS A 242 -4.59 14.92 5.91
C LYS A 242 -3.68 14.56 7.09
N LEU A 243 -3.87 13.40 7.72
CA LEU A 243 -3.01 12.94 8.82
C LEU A 243 -1.58 12.73 8.32
N ILE A 244 -1.39 12.05 7.19
CA ILE A 244 -0.06 11.88 6.58
C ILE A 244 0.61 13.25 6.36
N ALA A 245 -0.06 14.18 5.69
CA ALA A 245 0.50 15.51 5.48
C ALA A 245 0.85 16.24 6.80
N GLY A 246 0.04 16.05 7.84
CA GLY A 246 0.30 16.55 9.20
C GLY A 246 1.54 15.92 9.82
N ASN A 247 1.71 14.60 9.71
CA ASN A 247 2.87 13.87 10.21
C ASN A 247 4.17 14.38 9.59
N PHE A 248 4.21 14.54 8.26
CA PHE A 248 5.40 15.09 7.58
C PHE A 248 5.64 16.57 7.84
N THR A 249 4.60 17.33 8.20
CA THR A 249 4.76 18.72 8.65
C THR A 249 5.40 18.77 10.05
N LYS A 250 4.97 17.91 10.96
CA LYS A 250 5.55 17.78 12.32
C LYS A 250 7.00 17.29 12.28
N LEU A 251 7.30 16.32 11.41
CA LEU A 251 8.65 15.77 11.19
C LEU A 251 9.72 16.84 10.92
N ARG A 252 9.34 17.96 10.30
CA ARG A 252 10.25 19.09 10.00
C ARG A 252 10.60 19.93 11.23
N ARG A 253 9.82 19.83 12.31
CA ARG A 253 9.93 20.69 13.50
C ARG A 253 10.30 19.92 14.77
N ASP A 254 10.13 18.61 14.75
CA ASP A 254 10.33 17.73 15.89
C ASP A 254 11.55 16.82 15.63
N ASP A 255 12.61 17.01 16.41
CA ASP A 255 13.87 16.28 16.29
C ASP A 255 13.75 14.83 16.74
N GLU A 256 12.96 14.56 17.77
CA GLU A 256 12.72 13.21 18.30
C GLU A 256 11.92 12.38 17.29
N MET A 257 10.82 12.95 16.78
CA MET A 257 10.04 12.33 15.70
C MET A 257 10.90 12.07 14.46
N ARG A 258 11.85 12.96 14.16
CA ARG A 258 12.79 12.78 13.05
C ARG A 258 13.80 11.68 13.30
N GLY A 259 14.32 11.56 14.53
CA GLY A 259 15.12 10.42 14.96
C GLY A 259 14.37 9.11 14.70
N ALA A 260 13.23 8.94 15.37
CA ALA A 260 12.39 7.74 15.28
C ALA A 260 11.97 7.40 13.84
N TYR A 261 11.69 8.42 13.02
CA TYR A 261 11.40 8.24 11.60
C TYR A 261 12.56 7.55 10.89
N PHE A 262 13.80 8.02 11.04
CA PHE A 262 14.95 7.45 10.35
C PHE A 262 15.51 6.16 10.97
N ASP A 263 15.23 5.88 12.25
CA ASP A 263 15.81 4.73 12.96
C ASP A 263 15.25 3.37 12.48
N SER A 264 13.96 3.31 12.13
CA SER A 264 13.34 2.09 11.60
C SER A 264 12.44 2.41 10.41
N ILE A 265 12.85 1.99 9.21
CA ILE A 265 12.05 2.17 7.99
C ILE A 265 10.68 1.49 8.13
N ARG A 266 10.64 0.28 8.70
CA ARG A 266 9.40 -0.50 8.85
C ARG A 266 8.44 0.18 9.83
N SER A 267 8.90 0.44 11.05
CA SER A 267 8.05 1.01 12.11
C SER A 267 7.55 2.40 11.76
N SER A 268 8.43 3.25 11.22
CA SER A 268 8.05 4.59 10.78
C SER A 268 7.07 4.56 9.61
N THR A 269 7.20 3.62 8.65
CA THR A 269 6.21 3.48 7.56
C THR A 269 4.83 3.14 8.12
N ILE A 270 4.74 2.17 9.03
CA ILE A 270 3.47 1.77 9.67
C ILE A 270 2.77 2.97 10.35
N GLN A 271 3.53 3.79 11.06
CA GLN A 271 3.02 4.94 11.81
C GLN A 271 2.75 6.18 10.95
N MET A 272 3.61 6.48 9.99
CA MET A 272 3.58 7.74 9.25
C MET A 272 2.59 7.71 8.10
N THR A 273 2.57 6.60 7.36
CA THR A 273 1.81 6.44 6.12
C THR A 273 0.96 5.20 6.08
N GLY A 274 1.24 4.20 6.91
CA GLY A 274 0.68 2.86 6.84
C GLY A 274 -0.56 2.63 7.73
N PRO A 275 -0.77 1.37 8.19
CA PRO A 275 -1.98 0.96 8.87
C PRO A 275 -2.34 1.74 10.13
N THR A 276 -1.36 2.17 10.93
CA THR A 276 -1.63 2.96 12.14
C THR A 276 -2.21 4.33 11.77
N ALA A 277 -1.61 5.02 10.81
CA ALA A 277 -2.15 6.28 10.31
C ALA A 277 -3.56 6.09 9.71
N ALA A 278 -3.83 4.99 9.02
CA ALA A 278 -5.17 4.66 8.54
C ALA A 278 -6.17 4.51 9.70
N ALA A 279 -5.81 3.74 10.71
CA ALA A 279 -6.67 3.42 11.85
C ALA A 279 -7.03 4.68 12.67
N ASP A 280 -6.05 5.56 12.88
CA ASP A 280 -6.18 6.79 13.68
C ASP A 280 -7.00 7.88 12.99
N SER A 281 -6.97 7.94 11.65
CA SER A 281 -7.56 9.04 10.89
C SER A 281 -8.93 8.74 10.30
N THR A 282 -9.23 7.49 9.99
CA THR A 282 -10.41 7.12 9.19
C THR A 282 -11.68 6.99 10.03
N GLY A 283 -11.54 7.02 11.35
CA GLY A 283 -12.60 6.69 12.30
C GLY A 283 -12.64 5.22 12.70
N PHE A 284 -11.76 4.38 12.15
CA PHE A 284 -11.70 2.95 12.48
C PHE A 284 -11.45 2.72 13.97
N ASN A 285 -10.42 3.35 14.58
CA ASN A 285 -10.16 3.16 16.01
C ASN A 285 -11.34 3.64 16.86
N ARG A 286 -12.01 4.73 16.47
CA ARG A 286 -13.25 5.17 17.14
C ARG A 286 -14.35 4.12 17.06
N ALA A 287 -14.54 3.47 15.91
CA ALA A 287 -15.51 2.40 15.76
C ALA A 287 -15.12 1.14 16.53
N ARG A 288 -13.82 0.83 16.58
CA ARG A 288 -13.26 -0.32 17.30
C ARG A 288 -13.34 -0.16 18.83
N GLU A 289 -13.10 1.04 19.33
CA GLU A 289 -12.89 1.36 20.75
C GLU A 289 -14.06 2.13 21.39
N ALA A 290 -15.17 2.36 20.67
CA ALA A 290 -16.31 3.11 21.21
C ALA A 290 -16.76 2.61 22.61
N ALA A 291 -17.19 3.50 23.51
CA ALA A 291 -17.67 3.12 24.84
C ALA A 291 -19.04 2.38 24.80
N LYS A 292 -19.34 1.61 25.86
CA LYS A 292 -20.36 0.55 25.97
C LYS A 292 -21.84 0.98 25.87
N HIS A 293 -22.69 0.05 25.47
CA HIS A 293 -23.92 -0.27 26.22
C HIS A 293 -23.69 -1.65 26.87
N ASP A 294 -23.92 -1.75 28.18
CA ASP A 294 -23.73 -2.93 29.05
C ASP A 294 -22.35 -3.62 29.07
N GLY A 295 -21.62 -3.44 30.19
CA GLY A 295 -20.77 -4.48 30.83
C GLY A 295 -19.56 -5.09 30.11
N ASP A 296 -19.59 -5.29 28.79
CA ASP A 296 -18.61 -6.04 28.01
C ASP A 296 -17.54 -5.10 27.42
N GLU A 297 -16.28 -5.35 27.76
CA GLU A 297 -15.12 -4.61 27.24
C GLU A 297 -14.94 -4.83 25.72
N PHE A 298 -15.44 -5.95 25.18
CA PHE A 298 -15.26 -6.37 23.79
C PHE A 298 -16.56 -6.91 23.17
N SER A 299 -17.60 -6.08 23.14
CA SER A 299 -18.93 -6.41 22.60
C SER A 299 -18.87 -7.17 21.27
N ASP A 300 -19.53 -8.33 21.22
CA ASP A 300 -19.65 -9.15 20.01
C ASP A 300 -20.36 -8.43 18.87
N GLN A 301 -21.42 -7.67 19.17
CA GLN A 301 -22.16 -6.91 18.15
C GLN A 301 -21.23 -5.95 17.41
N ARG A 302 -20.28 -5.32 18.11
CA ARG A 302 -19.30 -4.44 17.48
C ARG A 302 -18.37 -5.17 16.53
N LYS A 303 -17.93 -6.39 16.87
CA LYS A 303 -17.06 -7.19 16.00
C LYS A 303 -17.79 -7.53 14.71
N LEU A 304 -19.08 -7.88 14.81
CA LEU A 304 -19.95 -8.10 13.66
C LEU A 304 -20.14 -6.82 12.85
N ASP A 305 -20.36 -5.66 13.49
CA ASP A 305 -20.47 -4.38 12.81
C ASP A 305 -19.16 -4.01 12.06
N LEU A 306 -18.00 -4.29 12.65
CA LEU A 306 -16.70 -4.08 12.01
C LEU A 306 -16.51 -5.03 10.82
N ARG A 307 -16.83 -6.33 10.98
CA ARG A 307 -16.85 -7.31 9.88
C ARG A 307 -17.70 -6.82 8.72
N ASP A 308 -18.89 -6.32 9.01
CA ASP A 308 -19.89 -6.00 8.01
C ASP A 308 -19.69 -4.63 7.37
N HIS A 309 -18.90 -3.73 7.97
CA HIS A 309 -18.82 -2.35 7.49
C HIS A 309 -17.40 -1.78 7.33
N TRP A 310 -16.43 -2.33 8.06
CA TRP A 310 -15.07 -1.79 8.13
C TRP A 310 -14.01 -2.74 7.59
N TYR A 311 -14.27 -4.05 7.62
CA TYR A 311 -13.35 -5.03 7.05
C TYR A 311 -13.68 -5.33 5.60
N PHE A 312 -12.64 -5.43 4.79
CA PHE A 312 -12.72 -6.10 3.50
C PHE A 312 -13.04 -7.58 3.75
N PRO A 313 -13.95 -8.21 2.98
CA PRO A 313 -14.32 -9.61 3.21
C PRO A 313 -13.12 -10.53 2.93
N MET A 314 -12.44 -10.98 3.99
CA MET A 314 -11.14 -11.65 3.85
C MET A 314 -11.25 -13.04 3.20
N HIS A 315 -12.45 -13.62 3.07
CA HIS A 315 -12.64 -14.89 2.37
C HIS A 315 -12.42 -14.80 0.85
N HIS A 316 -12.33 -13.58 0.29
CA HIS A 316 -11.97 -13.38 -1.12
C HIS A 316 -10.47 -13.42 -1.40
N VAL A 317 -9.65 -13.34 -0.36
CA VAL A 317 -8.20 -13.16 -0.51
C VAL A 317 -7.42 -14.08 0.40
N ARG A 318 -6.18 -14.32 0.02
CA ARG A 318 -5.18 -14.96 0.87
C ARG A 318 -3.89 -14.18 0.73
N ASP A 319 -3.53 -13.48 1.79
CA ASP A 319 -2.26 -12.79 1.89
C ASP A 319 -1.24 -13.74 2.51
N ARG A 320 -0.22 -14.04 1.72
CA ARG A 320 0.80 -15.03 2.06
C ARG A 320 1.80 -14.52 3.12
N TYR A 321 1.65 -13.29 3.58
CA TYR A 321 2.61 -12.59 4.43
C TYR A 321 1.98 -11.88 5.62
N PHE A 322 0.65 -11.92 5.80
CA PHE A 322 -0.01 -11.35 6.98
C PHE A 322 0.63 -11.77 8.31
N HIS A 323 1.18 -12.99 8.36
CA HIS A 323 1.83 -13.53 9.55
C HIS A 323 3.18 -12.89 9.87
N ASP A 324 3.88 -12.30 8.90
CA ASP A 324 5.13 -11.57 9.15
C ASP A 324 4.88 -10.23 9.87
N TRP A 325 3.61 -9.79 9.94
CA TRP A 325 3.16 -8.54 10.54
C TRP A 325 2.47 -8.70 11.91
N LEU A 326 2.21 -9.95 12.34
CA LEU A 326 1.67 -10.29 13.66
C LEU A 326 2.80 -10.43 14.70
#